data_AF-A0A432QK86-F1
#
_entry.id   AF-A0A432QK86-F1
#
_cell.length_a   1.000
_cell.length_b   1.000
_cell.length_c   1.000
_cell.angle_alpha   90.00
_cell.angle_beta   90.00
_cell.angle_gamma   90.00
#
_symmetry.space_group_name_H-M   'P 1'
#
loop_
_entity.id
_entity.type
_entity.pdbx_description
1 polymer ?
#
loop_
_entity_poly.entity_id
_entity_poly.type
_entity_poly.pdbx_seq_one_letter_code
_entity_poly.pdbx_strand_id
1 'polypeptide(L)' 'MSDSTRQIVTIDGPAGVGKSTVSQGLARILGFTYLDTG' A
#
# COMPACT_ATOMS: atom_id res chain seq x y z
N MET A 1 -18.20 -17.35 -11.89
CA MET A 1 -17.33 -16.83 -10.81
C MET A 1 -16.86 -15.47 -11.27
N SER A 2 -17.29 -14.37 -10.63
CA SER A 2 -16.85 -13.03 -11.04
C SER A 2 -15.38 -12.87 -10.67
N ASP A 3 -14.54 -12.61 -11.66
CA ASP A 3 -13.13 -12.28 -11.43
C ASP A 3 -13.06 -10.90 -10.77
N SER A 4 -12.87 -10.87 -9.45
CA SER A 4 -12.63 -9.64 -8.73
C SER A 4 -11.16 -9.25 -8.92
N THR A 5 -10.89 -8.35 -9.85
CA THR A 5 -9.53 -7.87 -10.10
C THR A 5 -8.99 -7.22 -8.83
N ARG A 6 -7.96 -7.83 -8.24
CA ARG A 6 -7.33 -7.33 -7.01
C ARG A 6 -6.43 -6.15 -7.38
N GLN A 7 -6.74 -4.95 -6.89
CA GLN A 7 -5.88 -3.79 -7.10
C GLN A 7 -4.69 -3.81 -6.13
N ILE A 8 -3.49 -3.67 -6.68
CA ILE A 8 -2.22 -3.64 -5.93
C ILE A 8 -1.53 -2.31 -6.24
N VAL A 9 -1.06 -1.63 -5.21
CA VAL A 9 -0.36 -0.34 -5.30
C VAL A 9 0.98 -0.48 -4.59
N THR A 10 2.07 -0.11 -5.27
CA THR A 10 3.40 -0.04 -4.69
C THR A 10 3.76 1.42 -4.39
N ILE A 11 4.55 1.65 -3.33
CA ILE A 11 5.02 2.97 -2.92
C ILE A 11 6.54 2.93 -2.89
N ASP A 12 7.18 3.58 -3.85
CA ASP A 12 8.64 3.59 -4.03
C ASP A 12 9.31 4.90 -3.62
N GLY A 13 10.59 4.82 -3.29
CA GLY A 13 11.43 5.97 -2.92
C GLY A 13 12.63 5.59 -2.02
N PRO A 14 13.54 6.54 -1.74
CA PRO A 14 14.76 6.28 -0.96
C PRO A 14 14.48 5.79 0.48
N ALA A 15 15.45 5.14 1.12
CA ALA A 15 15.34 4.76 2.52
C ALA A 15 15.18 6.00 3.42
N GLY A 16 14.36 5.88 4.48
CA GLY A 16 14.18 6.95 5.46
C GLY A 16 13.23 8.10 5.08
N VAL A 17 12.68 8.15 3.85
CA VAL A 17 11.76 9.23 3.42
C VAL A 17 10.32 9.09 3.97
N GLY A 18 10.03 8.07 4.78
CA GLY A 18 8.71 7.87 5.37
C GLY A 18 7.70 7.11 4.52
N LYS A 19 8.14 6.29 3.55
CA LYS A 19 7.27 5.48 2.68
C LYS A 19 6.24 4.67 3.47
N SER A 20 6.68 3.85 4.43
CA SER A 20 5.80 3.01 5.26
C SER A 20 4.74 3.84 6.00
N THR A 21 5.09 5.03 6.48
CA THR A 21 4.15 5.94 7.13
C THR A 21 3.05 6.40 6.18
N VAL A 22 3.41 6.81 4.97
CA VAL A 22 2.45 7.23 3.94
C VAL A 22 1.61 6.06 3.46
N SER A 23 2.23 4.90 3.19
CA SER A 23 1.56 3.67 2.75
C SER A 23 0.50 3.21 3.75
N GLN A 24 0.81 3.24 5.05
CA GLN A 24 -0.14 2.88 6.12
C GLN A 24 -1.31 3.85 6.20
N GLY A 25 -1.05 5.17 6.09
CA GLY A 25 -2.09 6.19 6.07
C GLY A 25 -3.00 6.04 4.86
N LEU A 26 -2.41 5.85 3.68
CA LEU A 26 -3.13 5.65 2.42
C LEU A 26 -4.02 4.40 2.48
N ALA A 27 -3.48 3.29 3.00
CA ALA A 27 -4.22 2.04 3.15
C ALA A 27 -5.45 2.21 4.05
N ARG A 28 -5.31 2.93 5.17
CA ARG A 28 -6.44 3.24 6.07
C ARG A 28 -7.50 4.11 5.41
N ILE A 29 -7.08 5.13 4.65
CA ILE A 29 -7.99 6.08 4.00
C ILE A 29 -8.76 5.42 2.85
N LEU A 30 -8.10 4.58 2.06
CA LEU A 30 -8.68 3.96 0.86
C LEU A 30 -9.28 2.56 1.11
N GLY A 31 -9.17 2.03 2.33
CA GLY A 31 -9.62 0.68 2.66
C GLY A 31 -8.78 -0.44 2.04
N PHE A 32 -7.51 -0.16 1.72
CA PHE A 32 -6.57 -1.18 1.24
C PHE A 32 -5.97 -1.94 2.43
N THR A 33 -5.60 -3.20 2.19
CA THR A 33 -4.71 -3.93 3.10
C THR A 33 -3.29 -3.40 2.94
N TYR A 34 -2.67 -2.95 4.04
CA TYR A 34 -1.24 -2.63 4.06
C TYR A 34 -0.42 -3.91 4.12
N LEU A 35 0.58 -4.01 3.25
CA LEU A 35 1.58 -5.07 3.23
C LEU A 35 2.97 -4.43 3.25
N ASP A 36 3.81 -4.88 4.18
CA ASP A 36 5.21 -4.49 4.28
C ASP A 36 6.08 -5.71 3.94
N THR A 37 7.03 -5.54 3.03
CA THR A 37 7.96 -6.61 2.62
C THR A 37 9.35 -6.47 3.25
N GLY A 38 9.57 -5.43 4.06
CA GLY A 38 10.89 -5.01 4.54
C GLY A 38 11.50 -3.93 3.67
#